data_AF-A0A8R1IMT6-F1
#
_entry.id   AF-A0A8R1IMT6-F1
#
_cell.length_a   1.000
_cell.length_b   1.000
_cell.length_c   1.000
_cell.angle_alpha   90.00
_cell.angle_beta   90.00
_cell.angle_gamma   90.00
#
_symmetry.space_group_name_H-M   'P 1'
#
loop_
_entity.id
_entity.type
_entity.pdbx_description
1 polymer ?
#
loop_
_entity_poly.entity_id
_entity_poly.type
_entity_poly.pdbx_seq_one_letter_code
_entity_poly.pdbx_strand_id
1 'polypeptide(L)' 'MNNFVKRSTCFKCEISKEQSMELEKLGAHMVGMSPCDTLLIRGLPDGVNNTAIFDSLATLVCLNSIAMAK' A
#
# COMPACT_ATOMS: atom_id res chain seq x y z
N MET A 1 14.09 10.67 4.79
CA MET A 1 12.85 10.54 5.59
C MET A 1 12.48 11.91 6.19
N ASN A 2 12.25 12.95 5.34
CA ASN A 2 12.17 14.36 5.78
C ASN A 2 10.90 15.12 5.30
N ASN A 3 9.84 14.42 4.90
CA ASN A 3 8.70 15.08 4.22
C ASN A 3 7.78 15.90 5.15
N PHE A 4 7.75 15.63 6.45
CA PHE A 4 6.76 16.18 7.41
C PHE A 4 7.36 17.01 8.56
N VAL A 5 8.67 17.33 8.52
CA VAL A 5 9.36 17.99 9.64
C VAL A 5 8.79 19.38 9.95
N LYS A 6 8.25 20.09 8.95
CA LYS A 6 7.64 21.43 9.10
C LYS A 6 6.30 21.60 8.39
N ARG A 7 5.74 20.54 7.81
CA ARG A 7 4.54 20.58 6.95
C ARG A 7 3.53 19.53 7.40
N SER A 8 2.25 19.85 7.28
CA SER A 8 1.13 18.91 7.50
C SER A 8 0.87 17.99 6.29
N THR A 9 1.43 18.30 5.12
CA THR A 9 1.29 17.52 3.89
C THR A 9 2.64 17.21 3.23
N CYS A 10 2.73 16.07 2.55
CA CYS A 10 3.94 15.65 1.84
C CYS A 10 4.10 16.46 0.55
N PHE A 11 5.26 17.09 0.34
CA PHE A 11 5.52 17.86 -0.88
C PHE A 11 5.51 17.03 -2.18
N LYS A 12 5.76 15.72 -2.10
CA LYS A 12 5.87 14.85 -3.28
C LYS A 12 4.55 14.20 -3.68
N CYS A 13 3.72 13.84 -2.71
CA CYS A 13 2.52 13.03 -2.94
C CYS A 13 1.29 13.59 -2.24
N GLU A 14 1.39 14.78 -1.64
CA GLU A 14 0.30 15.59 -1.07
C GLU A 14 -0.50 14.96 0.08
N ILE A 15 -0.25 13.69 0.43
CA ILE A 15 -0.86 13.03 1.58
C ILE A 15 -0.57 13.79 2.88
N SER A 16 -1.55 13.80 3.79
CA SER A 16 -1.39 14.42 5.11
C SER A 16 -0.45 13.61 5.99
N LYS A 17 0.10 14.26 7.03
CA LYS A 17 0.93 13.62 8.04
C LYS A 17 0.15 12.54 8.79
N GLU A 18 -1.13 12.77 9.06
CA GLU A 18 -2.03 11.81 9.71
C GLU A 18 -2.24 10.60 8.80
N GLN A 19 -2.52 10.80 7.51
CA GLN A 19 -2.62 9.71 6.53
C GLN A 19 -1.32 8.92 6.43
N SER A 20 -0.16 9.59 6.46
CA SER A 20 1.14 8.93 6.49
C SER A 20 1.36 8.10 7.75
N MET A 21 0.92 8.59 8.91
CA MET A 21 1.01 7.87 10.19
C MET A 21 0.08 6.65 10.23
N GLU A 22 -1.12 6.73 9.65
CA GLU A 22 -2.00 5.56 9.50
C GLU A 22 -1.38 4.50 8.58
N LEU A 23 -0.71 4.91 7.50
CA LEU A 23 0.04 4.01 6.63
C LEU A 23 1.27 3.39 7.33
N GLU A 24 1.93 4.15 8.23
CA GLU A 24 2.98 3.62 9.09
C GLU A 24 2.44 2.58 10.08
N LYS A 25 1.30 2.83 10.71
CA LYS A 25 0.62 1.88 11.61
C LYS A 25 0.24 0.57 10.93
N LEU A 26 -0.12 0.63 9.65
CA LEU A 26 -0.39 -0.56 8.84
C LEU A 26 0.87 -1.35 8.47
N GLY A 27 2.07 -0.84 8.78
CA GLY A 27 3.34 -1.49 8.47
C GLY A 27 3.63 -1.63 6.98
N ALA A 28 2.82 -1.03 6.10
CA ALA A 28 2.91 -1.20 4.65
C ALA A 28 4.26 -0.71 4.07
N HIS A 29 4.92 0.23 4.76
CA HIS A 29 6.25 0.72 4.40
C HIS A 29 7.37 -0.30 4.66
N MET A 30 7.11 -1.35 5.46
CA MET A 30 8.07 -2.41 5.76
C MET A 30 7.90 -3.64 4.86
N VAL A 31 6.85 -3.69 4.04
CA VAL A 31 6.62 -4.78 3.10
C VAL A 31 7.78 -4.86 2.11
N GLY A 32 8.46 -6.01 2.06
CA GLY A 32 9.61 -6.26 1.20
C GLY A 32 10.97 -5.80 1.75
N MET A 33 11.04 -5.28 2.98
CA MET A 33 12.31 -4.89 3.63
C MET A 33 13.04 -6.08 4.29
N SER A 34 12.33 -7.18 4.54
CA SER A 34 12.83 -8.49 4.94
C SER A 34 12.04 -9.57 4.19
N PRO A 35 12.49 -10.84 4.15
CA PRO A 35 11.69 -11.91 3.56
C PRO A 35 10.27 -11.91 4.15
N CYS A 36 9.28 -11.73 3.28
CA CYS A 36 7.86 -11.68 3.66
C CYS A 36 7.00 -12.25 2.51
N ASP A 37 5.81 -12.69 2.86
CA ASP A 37 4.77 -13.25 1.98
C ASP A 37 3.71 -12.21 1.56
N THR A 38 3.95 -10.93 1.86
CA THR A 38 3.05 -9.82 1.55
C THR A 38 3.54 -9.05 0.33
N LEU A 39 2.63 -8.71 -0.59
CA LEU A 39 2.91 -7.90 -1.78
C LEU A 39 2.27 -6.51 -1.66
N LEU A 40 2.99 -5.46 -2.05
CA LEU A 40 2.46 -4.11 -2.17
C LEU A 40 2.31 -3.73 -3.65
N ILE A 41 1.07 -3.65 -4.13
CA ILE A 41 0.75 -3.33 -5.52
C ILE A 41 0.22 -1.89 -5.60
N ARG A 42 0.80 -1.06 -6.47
CA ARG A 42 0.43 0.35 -6.65
C ARG A 42 0.15 0.65 -8.12
N GLY A 43 -0.58 1.72 -8.40
CA GLY A 43 -0.89 2.13 -9.78
C GLY A 43 -1.93 1.24 -10.45
N LEU A 44 -2.84 0.67 -9.66
CA LEU A 44 -3.97 -0.09 -10.20
C LEU A 44 -4.91 0.87 -10.96
N PRO A 45 -5.45 0.46 -12.13
CA PRO A 45 -6.42 1.26 -12.86
C PRO A 45 -7.68 1.55 -12.05
N ASP A 46 -8.34 2.67 -12.35
CA ASP A 46 -9.63 2.98 -11.74
C ASP A 46 -10.67 1.89 -12.04
N GLY A 47 -11.46 1.53 -11.03
CA GLY A 47 -12.50 0.50 -11.15
C GLY A 47 -12.02 -0.94 -10.98
N VAL A 48 -10.72 -1.18 -10.77
CA VAL A 48 -10.25 -2.51 -10.35
C VAL A 48 -10.87 -2.89 -9.00
N ASN A 49 -11.29 -4.14 -8.88
CA ASN A 49 -11.87 -4.69 -7.66
C ASN A 49 -11.06 -5.89 -7.15
N ASN A 50 -11.35 -6.32 -5.91
CA ASN A 50 -10.65 -7.44 -5.27
C ASN A 50 -10.72 -8.73 -6.10
N THR A 51 -11.86 -9.02 -6.72
CA THR A 51 -12.06 -10.25 -7.51
C THR A 51 -11.10 -10.29 -8.70
N ALA A 52 -11.00 -9.21 -9.47
CA ALA A 52 -10.10 -9.12 -10.62
C ALA A 52 -8.62 -9.30 -10.22
N ILE A 53 -8.22 -8.73 -9.08
CA ILE A 53 -6.86 -8.90 -8.54
C ILE A 53 -6.64 -10.36 -8.12
N PHE A 54 -7.61 -10.94 -7.40
CA PHE A 54 -7.52 -12.31 -6.89
C PHE A 54 -7.43 -13.32 -8.04
N ASP A 55 -8.31 -13.24 -9.02
CA ASP A 55 -8.34 -14.16 -10.17
C ASP A 55 -7.02 -14.10 -10.96
N SER A 56 -6.47 -12.89 -11.14
CA SER A 56 -5.22 -12.71 -11.87
C SER A 56 -4.02 -13.33 -11.14
N LEU A 57 -3.91 -13.11 -9.83
CA LEU A 57 -2.76 -13.53 -9.03
C LEU A 57 -2.86 -14.97 -8.51
N ALA A 58 -4.08 -15.48 -8.30
CA ALA A 58 -4.32 -16.84 -7.80
C ALA A 58 -3.77 -17.92 -8.74
N THR A 59 -3.53 -17.60 -10.02
CA THR A 59 -2.89 -18.50 -10.98
C THR A 59 -1.40 -18.69 -10.72
N LEU A 60 -0.76 -17.76 -10.01
CA LEU A 60 0.69 -17.74 -9.76
C LEU A 60 1.04 -18.07 -8.31
N VAL A 61 0.19 -17.68 -7.37
CA VAL A 61 0.44 -17.79 -5.93
C VAL A 61 -0.83 -18.11 -5.15
N CYS A 62 -0.67 -18.77 -3.99
CA CYS A 62 -1.76 -18.92 -3.04
C CYS A 62 -1.96 -17.60 -2.27
N LEU A 63 -3.10 -16.93 -2.49
CA LEU A 63 -3.45 -15.69 -1.79
C LEU A 63 -4.28 -15.98 -0.54
N ASN A 64 -3.87 -15.45 0.60
CA ASN A 64 -4.61 -15.56 1.86
C ASN A 64 -5.60 -14.40 2.07
N SER A 65 -5.22 -13.17 1.71
CA SER A 65 -6.06 -11.99 1.88
C SER A 65 -5.64 -10.86 0.94
N ILE A 66 -6.57 -9.94 0.67
CA ILE A 66 -6.32 -8.68 -0.05
C ILE A 66 -6.88 -7.54 0.79
N ALA A 67 -6.06 -6.50 0.99
CA ALA A 67 -6.48 -5.24 1.60
C ALA A 67 -6.25 -4.10 0.60
N MET A 68 -7.32 -3.44 0.19
CA MET A 68 -7.24 -2.21 -0.62
C MET A 68 -7.29 -1.00 0.32
N ALA A 69 -6.21 -0.22 0.34
CA ALA A 69 -6.26 1.12 0.90
C ALA A 69 -6.91 2.05 -0.14
N LYS A 70 -8.00 2.72 0.25
CA LYS A 70 -8.57 3.83 -0.53
C LYS A 70 -7.80 5.12 -0.25
#